data_AF-A0A6I1QQA2-F1
#
_entry.id   AF-A0A6I1QQA2-F1
#
_cell.length_a   1.000
_cell.length_b   1.000
_cell.length_c   1.000
_cell.angle_alpha   90.00
_cell.angle_beta   90.00
_cell.angle_gamma   90.00
#
_symmetry.space_group_name_H-M   'P 1'
#
loop_
_entity.id
_entity.type
_entity.pdbx_description
1 polymer ?
#
loop_
_entity_poly.entity_id
_entity_poly.type
_entity_poly.pdbx_seq_one_letter_code
_entity_poly.pdbx_strand_id
1 'polypeptide(L)'
;MKIESLREVKANLSKIVNELPSERSVVITKNGRPCAVLFPVTEDTDIESMVLAQNKEFWQLMDRAHKEGEKKGFTKLEDLPD
;
A
#
# COMPACT_ATOMS: atom_id res chain seq x y z
N MET A 1 6.88 -0.49 -8.77
CA MET A 1 5.97 -1.62 -8.55
C MET A 1 5.91 -2.44 -9.83
N LYS A 2 6.54 -3.60 -9.81
CA LYS A 2 6.59 -4.56 -10.90
C LYS A 2 5.43 -5.55 -10.77
N ILE A 3 4.95 -6.10 -11.88
CA ILE A 3 3.84 -7.09 -11.88
C ILE A 3 4.37 -8.38 -12.45
N GLU A 4 4.22 -9.48 -11.69
CA GLU A 4 4.68 -10.80 -12.10
C GLU A 4 3.59 -11.86 -11.96
N SER A 5 3.68 -12.91 -12.77
CA SER A 5 2.79 -14.06 -12.61
C SER A 5 3.25 -14.96 -11.47
N LEU A 6 2.32 -15.65 -10.80
CA LEU A 6 2.64 -16.64 -9.77
C LEU A 6 3.58 -17.75 -10.30
N ARG A 7 3.50 -18.07 -11.59
CA ARG A 7 4.40 -19.03 -12.24
C ARG A 7 5.83 -18.48 -12.30
N GLU A 8 5.99 -17.24 -12.73
CA GLU A 8 7.29 -16.58 -12.86
C GLU A 8 7.95 -16.39 -11.50
N VAL A 9 7.17 -15.96 -10.50
CA VAL A 9 7.66 -15.82 -9.12
C VAL A 9 8.17 -17.16 -8.58
N LYS A 10 7.46 -18.27 -8.82
CA LYS A 10 7.92 -19.59 -8.37
C LYS A 10 9.22 -20.03 -9.05
N ALA A 11 9.39 -19.70 -10.33
CA ALA A 11 10.59 -20.08 -11.09
C ALA A 11 11.81 -19.24 -10.71
N ASN A 12 11.61 -17.96 -10.37
CA ASN A 12 12.68 -16.97 -10.24
C ASN A 12 12.70 -16.24 -8.89
N LEU A 13 12.12 -16.82 -7.82
CA LEU A 13 11.95 -16.15 -6.54
C LEU A 13 13.26 -15.56 -5.98
N SER A 14 14.36 -16.33 -6.00
CA SER A 14 15.64 -15.85 -5.49
C SER A 14 16.16 -14.62 -6.23
N LYS A 15 16.04 -14.62 -7.56
CA LYS A 15 16.41 -13.45 -8.39
C LYS A 15 15.52 -12.25 -8.05
N ILE A 16 14.21 -12.46 -7.98
CA ILE A 16 13.24 -11.42 -7.66
C ILE A 16 13.52 -10.82 -6.28
N VAL A 17 13.82 -11.63 -5.26
CA VAL A 17 14.15 -11.15 -3.91
C VAL A 17 15.44 -10.31 -3.91
N ASN A 18 16.46 -10.72 -4.67
CA ASN A 18 17.70 -9.95 -4.79
C ASN A 18 17.50 -8.59 -5.51
N GLU A 19 16.56 -8.52 -6.45
CA GLU A 19 16.21 -7.30 -7.20
C GLU A 19 15.15 -6.45 -6.46
N LEU A 20 14.45 -7.00 -5.47
CA LEU A 20 13.32 -6.34 -4.80
C LEU A 20 13.66 -4.98 -4.15
N PRO A 21 14.86 -4.77 -3.55
CA PRO A 21 15.24 -3.47 -3.01
C PRO A 21 15.24 -2.34 -4.05
N SER A 22 15.55 -2.61 -5.32
CA SER A 22 15.50 -1.60 -6.38
C SER A 22 14.10 -1.45 -7.00
N GLU A 23 13.33 -2.54 -7.08
CA GLU A 23 12.00 -2.58 -7.70
C GLU A 23 10.86 -2.03 -6.79
N ARG A 24 11.17 -1.77 -5.51
CA ARG A 24 10.30 -1.33 -4.39
C ARG A 24 9.18 -2.29 -3.99
N SER A 25 8.53 -2.96 -4.94
CA SER A 25 7.51 -3.98 -4.67
C SER A 25 7.16 -4.77 -5.94
N VAL A 26 6.72 -6.03 -5.74
CA VAL A 26 6.26 -6.92 -6.82
C VAL A 26 4.84 -7.38 -6.52
N VAL A 27 3.88 -7.05 -7.39
CA VAL A 27 2.52 -7.59 -7.35
C VAL A 27 2.50 -8.93 -8.05
N ILE A 28 2.06 -9.96 -7.34
CA ILE A 28 1.90 -11.31 -7.86
C ILE A 28 0.47 -11.48 -8.37
N THR A 29 0.33 -11.98 -9.60
CA THR A 29 -0.96 -12.29 -10.22
C THR A 29 -1.17 -13.79 -10.42
N LYS A 30 -2.41 -14.26 -10.27
CA LYS A 30 -2.85 -15.61 -10.64
C LYS A 30 -3.98 -15.48 -11.65
N ASN A 31 -3.79 -16.03 -12.85
CA ASN A 31 -4.73 -15.91 -13.97
C ASN A 31 -5.10 -14.45 -14.28
N GLY A 32 -4.10 -13.55 -14.30
CA GLY A 32 -4.28 -12.12 -14.58
C GLY A 32 -4.88 -11.30 -13.43
N ARG A 33 -5.20 -11.92 -12.29
CA ARG A 33 -5.76 -11.21 -11.11
C ARG A 33 -4.69 -11.06 -10.02
N PRO A 34 -4.47 -9.86 -9.46
CA PRO A 34 -3.61 -9.69 -8.29
C PRO A 34 -4.03 -10.61 -7.14
N CYS A 35 -3.06 -11.25 -6.48
CA CYS A 35 -3.33 -12.19 -5.38
C CYS A 35 -2.37 -12.07 -4.19
N ALA A 36 -1.20 -11.45 -4.37
CA ALA A 36 -0.23 -11.20 -3.31
C ALA A 36 0.71 -10.08 -3.72
N VAL A 37 1.49 -9.54 -2.78
CA VAL A 37 2.54 -8.54 -3.03
C VAL A 37 3.79 -8.93 -2.24
N LEU A 38 4.96 -8.72 -2.82
CA LEU A 38 6.25 -8.79 -2.14
C LEU A 38 6.77 -7.37 -1.92
N PHE A 39 7.25 -7.10 -0.71
CA PHE A 39 7.96 -5.88 -0.35
C PHE A 39 9.38 -6.21 0.11
N PRO A 40 10.36 -5.34 -0.18
CA PRO A 40 11.65 -5.41 0.48
C PRO A 40 11.44 -5.11 1.97
N VAL A 41 12.31 -5.61 2.84
CA VAL A 41 12.30 -5.27 4.27
C VAL A 41 13.46 -4.32 4.52
N THR A 42 13.17 -3.02 4.46
CA THR A 42 14.14 -1.92 4.53
C THR A 42 13.52 -0.74 5.30
N GLU A 43 14.34 0.22 5.72
CA GLU A 43 13.87 1.44 6.39
C GLU A 43 12.91 2.27 5.53
N ASP A 44 13.05 2.18 4.20
CA ASP A 44 12.21 2.89 3.23
C ASP A 44 10.99 2.08 2.75
N THR A 45 10.71 0.94 3.37
CA THR A 45 9.59 0.09 2.94
C THR A 45 8.25 0.72 3.32
N ASP A 46 7.54 1.25 2.32
CA ASP A 46 6.16 1.74 2.46
C ASP A 46 5.13 0.60 2.38
N ILE A 47 4.89 -0.04 3.52
CA ILE A 47 3.86 -1.10 3.67
C ILE A 47 2.47 -0.48 3.83
N GLU A 48 2.41 0.66 4.51
CA GLU A 48 1.22 1.42 4.89
C GLU A 48 0.38 1.76 3.68
N SER A 49 0.99 2.28 2.61
CA SER A 49 0.27 2.62 1.38
C SER A 49 -0.51 1.44 0.82
N MET A 50 0.04 0.22 0.85
CA MET A 50 -0.69 -0.96 0.37
C MET A 50 -1.84 -1.33 1.31
N VAL A 51 -1.57 -1.40 2.62
CA VAL A 51 -2.57 -1.81 3.62
C VAL A 51 -3.75 -0.83 3.61
N LEU A 52 -3.46 0.48 3.59
CA LEU A 52 -4.47 1.54 3.58
C LEU A 52 -5.23 1.59 2.24
N ALA A 53 -4.57 1.36 1.10
CA ALA A 53 -5.23 1.33 -0.21
C ALA A 53 -6.31 0.24 -0.30
N GLN A 54 -6.19 -0.87 0.43
CA GLN A 54 -7.16 -1.97 0.41
C GLN A 54 -8.20 -1.89 1.54
N ASN A 55 -8.02 -1.00 2.53
CA ASN A 55 -8.92 -0.88 3.66
C ASN A 55 -10.11 0.03 3.35
N LYS A 56 -11.26 -0.57 3.01
CA LYS A 56 -12.49 0.18 2.70
C LYS A 56 -13.00 1.01 3.88
N GLU A 57 -12.90 0.50 5.11
CA GLU A 57 -13.36 1.21 6.31
C GLU A 57 -12.51 2.45 6.55
N PHE A 58 -11.20 2.37 6.30
CA PHE A 58 -10.30 3.52 6.34
C PHE A 58 -10.73 4.59 5.33
N TRP A 59 -10.97 4.24 4.08
CA TRP A 59 -11.44 5.21 3.08
C TRP A 59 -12.80 5.82 3.42
N GLN A 60 -13.73 5.03 3.95
CA GLN A 60 -15.02 5.55 4.44
C GLN A 60 -14.86 6.50 5.63
N LEU A 61 -13.90 6.24 6.53
CA LEU A 61 -13.56 7.15 7.62
C LEU A 61 -13.01 8.46 7.06
N MET A 62 -12.03 8.39 6.15
CA MET A 62 -11.42 9.56 5.53
C MET A 62 -12.46 10.40 4.78
N ASP A 63 -13.33 9.78 3.99
CA ASP A 63 -14.41 10.46 3.26
C ASP A 63 -15.37 11.18 4.22
N ARG A 64 -15.72 10.55 5.35
CA ARG A 64 -16.58 11.19 6.36
C ARG A 64 -15.88 12.37 7.01
N ALA A 65 -14.63 12.20 7.45
CA ALA A 65 -13.86 13.26 8.07
C ALA A 65 -13.69 14.46 7.13
N HIS A 66 -13.41 14.22 5.85
CA HIS A 66 -13.28 15.28 4.85
C HIS A 66 -14.59 16.05 4.66
N LYS A 67 -15.71 15.34 4.48
CA LYS A 67 -17.06 15.96 4.34
C LYS A 67 -17.46 16.76 5.58
N GLU A 68 -17.15 16.28 6.77
CA GLU A 68 -17.42 17.02 7.99
C GLU A 68 -16.58 18.29 8.08
N GLY A 69 -15.30 18.21 7.73
CA GLY A 69 -14.40 19.37 7.69
C GLY A 69 -14.81 20.41 6.66
N GLU A 70 -15.24 20.01 5.46
CA GLU A 70 -15.78 20.94 4.45
C GLU A 70 -17.03 21.67 4.96
N LYS A 71 -17.88 21.00 5.75
CA LYS A 71 -19.14 21.57 6.26
C LYS A 71 -18.95 22.44 7.50
N LYS A 72 -18.11 22.01 8.45
CA LYS A 72 -18.00 22.60 9.79
C LYS A 72 -16.70 23.39 9.99
N GLY A 73 -15.76 23.29 9.06
CA GLY A 73 -14.36 23.68 9.26
C GLY A 73 -13.53 22.54 9.85
N PHE A 74 -12.23 22.52 9.53
CA PHE A 74 -11.27 21.62 10.14
C PHE A 74 -10.75 22.19 11.47
N THR A 75 -10.32 21.30 12.38
CA THR A 75 -9.65 21.70 13.62
C THR A 75 -8.31 22.35 13.27
N LYS A 76 -8.04 23.54 13.82
CA LYS A 76 -6.74 24.17 13.64
C LYS A 76 -5.71 23.50 14.53
N LEU A 77 -4.45 23.59 14.12
CA LEU A 77 -3.33 23.07 14.89
C LEU A 77 -3.25 23.69 16.30
N GLU A 78 -3.54 24.99 16.43
CA GLU A 78 -3.56 25.73 17.70
C GLU A 78 -4.65 25.27 18.67
N ASP A 79 -5.68 24.57 18.18
CA ASP A 79 -6.81 24.10 18.97
C ASP A 79 -6.65 22.62 19.42
N LEU A 80 -5.55 21.96 19.05
CA LEU A 80 -5.28 20.58 19.48
C LEU A 80 -4.77 20.55 20.93
N PRO A 81 -5.24 19.59 21.76
CA PRO A 81 -4.67 19.39 23.08
C PRO A 81 -3.21 18.93 22.98
N ASP A 82 -2.39 19.35 23.95
CA ASP A 82 -1.01 18.88 24.13
C ASP A 82 -0.91 17.35 24.33
#